data_AF-A0A7Z2VCD1-F1
#
_entry.id   AF-A0A7Z2VCD1-F1
#
_cell.length_a   1.000
_cell.length_b   1.000
_cell.length_c   1.000
_cell.angle_alpha   90.00
_cell.angle_beta   90.00
_cell.angle_gamma   90.00
#
_symmetry.space_group_name_H-M   'P 1'
#
loop_
_entity.id
_entity.type
_entity.pdbx_description
1 polymer ?
#
loop_
_entity_poly.entity_id
_entity_poly.type
_entity_poly.pdbx_seq_one_letter_code
_entity_poly.pdbx_strand_id
1 'polypeptide(L)'
;MIDQGEIWDGKNPIPIARGRVASAVARAIDTIADVIKSSGELFTIKSAGNHKWVYATELGKSLIQCFNIDVTEVAHHLQEHKFNPLWELFLECSATISHIPSPFPVDRVAELEYLAKEIRRRAKQKDFIRMLDNERRTMAKNQAKLVRDIARLRKRYRRILAIRLDLLYRSDFDGYRGAFNGEKKDYGMIARNREAFLRYLRRGGFGNAFLWYAWKQETGVEKGPHTHVLIFLDGKKLRNDSSVAYVMGRYWVDVITKGEGVAFNCNARKRERYRRVAIGQLKRDDDKTYQALHDLVVTYITKTDYYFRYEVPDSRRAFGRSALPLGC
;
A
#
# COMPACT_ATOMS: atom_id res chain seq x y z
N MET A 1 -21.16 -7.01 -10.96
CA MET A 1 -20.49 -8.29 -10.67
C MET A 1 -19.62 -8.05 -9.44
N ILE A 2 -19.83 -8.75 -8.33
CA ILE A 2 -18.85 -8.71 -7.23
C ILE A 2 -17.79 -9.72 -7.59
N ASP A 3 -16.55 -9.25 -7.67
CA ASP A 3 -15.43 -10.14 -7.80
C ASP A 3 -15.24 -10.87 -6.46
N GLN A 4 -15.66 -12.15 -6.45
CA GLN A 4 -15.56 -13.03 -5.29
C GLN A 4 -14.15 -13.60 -5.19
N GLY A 5 -13.12 -12.76 -5.04
CA GLY A 5 -11.76 -13.28 -4.93
C GLY A 5 -11.46 -14.30 -6.03
N GLU A 6 -11.85 -13.99 -7.28
CA GLU A 6 -11.57 -14.75 -8.49
C GLU A 6 -11.36 -13.76 -9.63
N ILE A 7 -10.16 -13.18 -9.69
CA ILE A 7 -9.56 -12.88 -10.99
C ILE A 7 -8.72 -14.09 -11.35
N TRP A 8 -9.41 -15.14 -11.81
CA TRP A 8 -8.85 -16.21 -12.62
C TRP A 8 -9.38 -15.97 -14.03
N ASP A 9 -8.62 -15.27 -14.87
CA ASP A 9 -8.65 -15.66 -16.27
C ASP A 9 -7.85 -16.96 -16.35
N GLY A 10 -8.37 -17.98 -17.05
CA GLY A 10 -7.78 -19.31 -17.07
C GLY A 10 -6.44 -19.42 -17.79
N LYS A 11 -5.64 -18.34 -17.93
CA LYS A 11 -4.36 -18.41 -18.63
C LYS A 11 -3.17 -17.77 -17.91
N ASN A 12 -3.33 -16.82 -16.99
CA ASN A 12 -2.20 -16.36 -16.15
C ASN A 12 -2.67 -15.80 -14.78
N PRO A 13 -1.99 -16.14 -13.66
CA PRO A 13 -2.31 -15.58 -12.35
C PRO A 13 -2.00 -14.08 -12.33
N ILE A 14 -2.99 -13.22 -12.02
CA ILE A 14 -2.75 -11.81 -11.70
C ILE A 14 -2.48 -11.68 -10.19
N PRO A 15 -1.26 -11.34 -9.76
CA PRO A 15 -1.01 -11.02 -8.36
C PRO A 15 -1.78 -9.75 -7.99
N ILE A 16 -2.29 -9.66 -6.77
CA ILE A 16 -2.62 -8.36 -6.15
C ILE A 16 -1.28 -7.67 -5.82
N ALA A 17 -0.50 -7.37 -6.86
CA ALA A 17 0.68 -6.55 -6.76
C ALA A 17 0.23 -5.09 -6.68
N ARG A 18 1.01 -4.27 -5.97
CA ARG A 18 1.06 -2.84 -6.31
C ARG A 18 1.35 -2.77 -7.81
N GLY A 19 0.63 -1.94 -8.54
CA GLY A 19 0.88 -1.84 -9.98
C GLY A 19 2.34 -1.58 -10.31
N ARG A 20 2.80 -1.97 -11.50
CA ARG A 20 4.23 -1.97 -11.89
C ARG A 20 4.94 -0.68 -11.47
N VAL A 21 4.29 0.46 -11.70
CA VAL A 21 4.77 1.81 -11.34
C VAL A 21 4.85 2.02 -9.82
N ALA A 22 3.76 1.74 -9.09
CA ALA A 22 3.73 1.84 -7.62
C ALA A 22 4.74 0.89 -6.94
N SER A 23 4.91 -0.31 -7.48
CA SER A 23 5.92 -1.28 -7.06
C SER A 23 7.34 -0.77 -7.31
N ALA A 24 7.59 -0.13 -8.46
CA ALA A 24 8.87 0.45 -8.79
C ALA A 24 9.27 1.57 -7.82
N VAL A 25 8.37 2.52 -7.56
CA VAL A 25 8.59 3.60 -6.58
C VAL A 25 8.87 3.04 -5.19
N ALA A 26 8.09 2.06 -4.74
CA ALA A 26 8.31 1.45 -3.44
C ALA A 26 9.66 0.73 -3.34
N ARG A 27 10.07 -0.01 -4.38
CA ARG A 27 11.39 -0.66 -4.45
C ARG A 27 12.52 0.36 -4.39
N ALA A 28 12.41 1.48 -5.10
CA ALA A 28 13.40 2.55 -5.04
C ALA A 28 13.52 3.09 -3.61
N ILE A 29 12.40 3.47 -2.99
CA ILE A 29 12.38 4.01 -1.63
C ILE A 29 12.98 3.03 -0.61
N ASP A 30 12.60 1.74 -0.68
CA ASP A 30 13.14 0.71 0.21
C ASP A 30 14.66 0.52 -0.03
N THR A 31 15.09 0.49 -1.29
CA THR A 31 16.51 0.37 -1.66
C THR A 31 17.34 1.55 -1.14
N ILE A 32 16.88 2.79 -1.35
CA ILE A 32 17.58 3.98 -0.82
C ILE A 32 17.62 3.94 0.71
N ALA A 33 16.53 3.54 1.36
CA ALA A 33 16.51 3.41 2.82
C ALA A 33 17.58 2.41 3.32
N ASP A 34 17.82 1.33 2.58
CA ASP A 34 18.83 0.33 2.94
C ASP A 34 20.25 0.79 2.59
N VAL A 35 20.45 1.52 1.49
CA VAL A 35 21.72 2.20 1.19
C VAL A 35 22.13 3.15 2.32
N ILE A 36 21.19 3.94 2.85
CA ILE A 36 21.43 4.87 3.96
C ILE A 36 21.88 4.14 5.24
N LYS A 37 21.32 2.96 5.52
CA LYS A 37 21.66 2.16 6.72
C LYS A 37 22.94 1.35 6.54
N SER A 38 23.31 1.03 5.31
CA SER A 38 24.49 0.23 5.01
C SER A 38 25.80 0.98 5.28
N SER A 39 26.87 0.22 5.53
CA SER A 39 28.25 0.69 5.59
C SER A 39 29.08 0.00 4.49
N GLY A 40 30.25 0.57 4.20
CA GLY A 40 31.18 0.01 3.20
C GLY A 40 30.78 0.28 1.75
N GLU A 41 31.61 -0.23 0.86
CA GLU A 41 31.48 -0.05 -0.59
C GLU A 41 30.38 -0.98 -1.13
N LEU A 42 29.52 -0.44 -1.99
CA LEU A 42 28.50 -1.23 -2.69
C LEU A 42 29.04 -1.76 -4.02
N PHE A 43 29.98 -1.04 -4.62
CA PHE A 43 30.60 -1.36 -5.89
C PHE A 43 32.12 -1.31 -5.78
N THR A 44 32.79 -2.35 -6.24
CA THR A 44 34.25 -2.44 -6.27
C THR A 44 34.73 -3.06 -7.57
N ILE A 45 35.98 -2.85 -7.91
CA ILE A 45 36.63 -3.55 -9.01
C ILE A 45 37.30 -4.80 -8.43
N LYS A 46 37.03 -5.96 -9.03
CA LYS A 46 37.76 -7.21 -8.76
C LYS A 46 38.66 -7.53 -9.95
N SER A 47 39.75 -8.23 -9.69
CA SER A 47 40.70 -8.61 -10.73
C SER A 47 41.26 -10.02 -10.53
N ALA A 48 41.54 -10.69 -11.64
CA ALA A 48 42.24 -11.97 -11.71
C ALA A 48 43.20 -11.92 -12.91
N GLY A 49 44.50 -11.79 -12.62
CA GLY A 49 45.50 -11.44 -13.65
C GLY A 49 45.16 -10.11 -14.32
N ASN A 50 45.11 -10.10 -15.66
CA ASN A 50 44.75 -8.91 -16.44
C ASN A 50 43.23 -8.68 -16.57
N HIS A 51 42.41 -9.64 -16.13
CA HIS A 51 40.96 -9.51 -16.20
C HIS A 51 40.44 -8.70 -15.01
N LYS A 52 39.60 -7.70 -15.29
CA LYS A 52 38.90 -6.88 -14.28
C LYS A 52 37.40 -6.94 -14.52
N TRP A 53 36.63 -7.00 -13.45
CA TRP A 53 35.17 -6.95 -13.51
C TRP A 53 34.59 -6.13 -12.37
N VAL A 54 33.37 -5.64 -12.57
CA VAL A 54 32.61 -4.93 -11.55
C VAL A 54 32.01 -5.94 -10.59
N TYR A 55 32.30 -5.79 -9.30
CA TYR A 55 31.60 -6.49 -8.24
C TYR A 55 30.60 -5.54 -7.58
N ALA A 56 29.34 -5.95 -7.55
CA ALA A 56 28.27 -5.28 -6.82
C ALA A 56 27.74 -6.21 -5.72
N THR A 57 27.59 -5.66 -4.51
CA THR A 57 26.83 -6.33 -3.44
C THR A 57 25.36 -6.53 -3.85
N GLU A 58 24.60 -7.37 -3.13
CA GLU A 58 23.15 -7.52 -3.40
C GLU A 58 22.39 -6.18 -3.31
N LEU A 59 22.78 -5.33 -2.35
CA LEU A 59 22.24 -3.98 -2.23
C LEU A 59 22.66 -3.08 -3.41
N GLY A 60 23.91 -3.19 -3.87
CA GLY A 60 24.39 -2.49 -5.06
C GLY A 60 23.64 -2.90 -6.33
N LYS A 61 23.38 -4.20 -6.53
CA LYS A 61 22.54 -4.70 -7.62
C LYS A 61 21.11 -4.14 -7.55
N SER A 62 20.52 -4.10 -6.37
CA SER A 62 19.19 -3.52 -6.14
C SER A 62 19.17 -2.02 -6.48
N LEU A 63 20.24 -1.28 -6.14
CA LEU A 63 20.37 0.13 -6.49
C LEU A 63 20.46 0.33 -8.00
N ILE A 64 21.27 -0.47 -8.71
CA ILE A 64 21.34 -0.43 -10.19
C ILE A 64 19.95 -0.69 -10.80
N GLN A 65 19.20 -1.65 -10.29
CA GLN A 65 17.85 -1.95 -10.81
C GLN A 65 16.89 -0.76 -10.71
N CYS A 66 17.09 0.17 -9.77
CA CYS A 66 16.27 1.36 -9.63
C CYS A 66 16.43 2.34 -10.81
N PHE A 67 17.56 2.29 -11.53
CA PHE A 67 17.77 3.15 -12.71
C PHE A 67 16.95 2.71 -13.94
N ASN A 68 16.40 1.49 -13.92
CA ASN A 68 15.49 1.02 -14.96
C ASN A 68 14.04 1.51 -14.73
N ILE A 69 13.80 2.33 -13.71
CA ILE A 69 12.48 2.89 -13.45
C ILE A 69 12.25 4.04 -14.43
N ASP A 70 11.16 3.94 -15.21
CA ASP A 70 10.71 5.03 -16.06
C ASP A 70 10.13 6.16 -15.19
N VAL A 71 10.95 7.16 -14.92
CA VAL A 71 10.58 8.31 -14.07
C VAL A 71 9.53 9.19 -14.74
N THR A 72 9.44 9.19 -16.07
CA THR A 72 8.43 9.94 -16.83
C THR A 72 7.08 9.26 -16.73
N GLU A 73 7.03 7.93 -16.85
CA GLU A 73 5.84 7.11 -16.58
C GLU A 73 5.35 7.31 -15.13
N VAL A 74 6.27 7.28 -14.16
CA VAL A 74 5.94 7.56 -12.75
C VAL A 74 5.34 8.96 -12.59
N ALA A 75 5.99 10.00 -13.12
CA ALA A 75 5.52 11.37 -13.02
C ALA A 75 4.15 11.55 -13.68
N HIS A 76 3.94 10.97 -14.85
CA HIS A 76 2.68 11.05 -15.58
C HIS A 76 1.51 10.42 -14.80
N HIS A 77 1.72 9.23 -14.23
CA HIS A 77 0.65 8.50 -13.54
C HIS A 77 0.44 8.90 -12.08
N LEU A 78 1.46 9.44 -11.42
CA LEU A 78 1.42 9.80 -10.00
C LEU A 78 1.59 11.32 -9.77
N GLN A 79 1.33 12.16 -10.78
CA GLN A 79 1.43 13.63 -10.71
C GLN A 79 0.68 14.30 -9.54
N GLU A 80 -0.39 13.67 -9.04
CA GLU A 80 -1.18 14.17 -7.89
C GLU A 80 -0.77 13.54 -6.55
N HIS A 81 0.38 12.86 -6.51
CA HIS A 81 0.89 12.21 -5.30
C HIS A 81 2.07 12.96 -4.73
N LYS A 82 2.06 13.11 -3.41
CA LYS A 82 3.25 13.46 -2.66
C LYS A 82 4.06 12.20 -2.41
N PHE A 83 5.33 12.21 -2.80
CA PHE A 83 6.24 11.08 -2.59
C PHE A 83 6.98 11.19 -1.24
N ASN A 84 7.52 10.06 -0.79
CA ASN A 84 8.51 10.05 0.29
C ASN A 84 9.76 10.86 -0.12
N PRO A 85 10.40 11.61 0.78
CA PRO A 85 11.66 12.32 0.49
C PRO A 85 12.78 11.43 -0.08
N LEU A 86 12.76 10.12 0.20
CA LEU A 86 13.70 9.16 -0.37
C LEU A 86 13.57 9.00 -1.88
N TRP A 87 12.38 9.22 -2.44
CA TRP A 87 12.15 9.22 -3.88
C TRP A 87 12.80 10.45 -4.54
N GLU A 88 12.61 11.64 -3.96
CA GLU A 88 13.25 12.87 -4.43
C GLU A 88 14.79 12.76 -4.33
N LEU A 89 15.30 12.23 -3.22
CA LEU A 89 16.73 11.97 -3.05
C LEU A 89 17.26 11.01 -4.13
N PHE A 90 16.51 9.97 -4.47
CA PHE A 90 16.86 9.08 -5.57
C PHE A 90 16.94 9.83 -6.91
N LEU A 91 15.89 10.58 -7.27
CA LEU A 91 15.85 11.32 -8.53
C LEU A 91 17.02 12.30 -8.65
N GLU A 92 17.27 13.10 -7.62
CA GLU A 92 18.33 14.11 -7.62
C GLU A 92 19.73 13.50 -7.68
N CYS A 93 19.98 12.42 -6.92
CA CYS A 93 21.26 11.72 -6.98
C CYS A 93 21.44 10.99 -8.32
N SER A 94 20.40 10.33 -8.83
CA SER A 94 20.45 9.59 -10.10
C SER A 94 20.61 10.50 -11.32
N ALA A 95 20.13 11.73 -11.28
CA ALA A 95 20.30 12.71 -12.36
C ALA A 95 21.78 13.03 -12.67
N THR A 96 22.70 12.75 -11.75
CA THR A 96 24.15 12.89 -11.96
C THR A 96 24.75 11.78 -12.83
N ILE A 97 23.99 10.71 -13.09
CA ILE A 97 24.40 9.56 -13.90
C ILE A 97 23.52 9.50 -15.14
N SER A 98 24.08 9.88 -16.29
CA SER A 98 23.33 9.99 -17.55
C SER A 98 22.75 8.66 -18.06
N HIS A 99 23.46 7.55 -17.83
CA HIS A 99 23.07 6.20 -18.25
C HIS A 99 23.89 5.13 -17.52
N ILE A 100 23.23 4.04 -17.09
CA ILE A 100 23.87 2.84 -16.55
C ILE A 100 23.82 1.74 -17.61
N PRO A 101 24.89 1.55 -18.40
CA PRO A 101 24.98 0.44 -19.36
C PRO A 101 25.03 -0.93 -18.68
N SER A 102 24.58 -1.95 -19.39
CA SER A 102 24.68 -3.37 -19.00
C SER A 102 25.47 -4.14 -20.06
N PRO A 103 26.63 -4.75 -19.73
CA PRO A 103 27.29 -4.73 -18.42
C PRO A 103 27.87 -3.35 -18.07
N PHE A 104 27.96 -3.04 -16.78
CA PHE A 104 28.48 -1.75 -16.31
C PHE A 104 30.01 -1.67 -16.48
N PRO A 105 30.56 -0.62 -17.10
CA PRO A 105 31.99 -0.46 -17.35
C PRO A 105 32.82 -0.39 -16.07
N VAL A 106 33.98 -1.06 -16.09
CA VAL A 106 34.90 -1.13 -14.95
C VAL A 106 35.47 0.24 -14.59
N ASP A 107 35.75 1.08 -15.59
CA ASP A 107 36.26 2.44 -15.45
C ASP A 107 35.25 3.42 -14.82
N ARG A 108 33.95 3.10 -14.87
CA ARG A 108 32.88 3.94 -14.31
C ARG A 108 32.42 3.51 -12.91
N VAL A 109 33.02 2.48 -12.30
CA VAL A 109 32.64 1.98 -10.96
C VAL A 109 32.68 3.08 -9.90
N ALA A 110 33.64 4.01 -10.00
CA ALA A 110 33.77 5.13 -9.09
C ALA A 110 32.52 6.02 -9.07
N GLU A 111 31.78 6.13 -10.18
CA GLU A 111 30.54 6.92 -10.26
C GLU A 111 29.41 6.28 -9.42
N LEU A 112 29.24 4.96 -9.50
CA LEU A 112 28.23 4.24 -8.72
C LEU A 112 28.54 4.26 -7.22
N GLU A 113 29.82 4.13 -6.87
CA GLU A 113 30.25 4.21 -5.47
C GLU A 113 30.13 5.65 -4.95
N TYR A 114 30.42 6.65 -5.78
CA TYR A 114 30.18 8.05 -5.44
C TYR A 114 28.70 8.34 -5.20
N LEU A 115 27.81 7.85 -6.06
CA LEU A 115 26.36 7.95 -5.87
C LEU A 115 25.91 7.37 -4.51
N ALA A 116 26.39 6.17 -4.16
CA ALA A 116 26.07 5.54 -2.88
C ALA A 116 26.55 6.39 -1.69
N LYS A 117 27.76 6.96 -1.79
CA LYS A 117 28.31 7.89 -0.79
C LYS A 117 27.51 9.19 -0.72
N GLU A 118 27.06 9.72 -1.85
CA GLU A 118 26.30 10.96 -1.92
C GLU A 118 24.90 10.81 -1.32
N ILE A 119 24.20 9.70 -1.64
CA ILE A 119 22.93 9.33 -0.98
C ILE A 119 23.10 9.31 0.54
N ARG A 120 24.13 8.62 1.04
CA ARG A 120 24.42 8.55 2.49
C ARG A 120 24.76 9.92 3.07
N ARG A 121 25.50 10.76 2.35
CA ARG A 121 25.89 12.11 2.78
C ARG A 121 24.68 13.03 2.92
N ARG A 122 23.82 13.08 1.89
CA ARG A 122 22.60 13.90 1.89
C ARG A 122 21.58 13.43 2.93
N ALA A 123 21.45 12.12 3.11
CA ALA A 123 20.58 11.55 4.13
C ALA A 123 20.97 11.91 5.58
N LYS A 124 22.21 12.37 5.82
CA LYS A 124 22.68 12.86 7.13
C LYS A 124 22.35 14.33 7.40
N GLN A 125 21.84 15.07 6.41
CA GLN A 125 21.47 16.47 6.59
C GLN A 125 20.29 16.59 7.55
N LYS A 126 20.37 17.55 8.49
CA LYS A 126 19.37 17.71 9.58
C LYS A 126 17.95 17.87 9.05
N ASP A 127 17.76 18.63 7.97
CA ASP A 127 16.44 18.87 7.40
C ASP A 127 15.89 17.62 6.71
N PHE A 128 16.73 16.85 6.01
CA PHE A 128 16.31 15.57 5.41
C PHE A 128 15.87 14.56 6.48
N ILE A 129 16.65 14.44 7.57
CA ILE A 129 16.29 13.58 8.72
C ILE A 129 14.92 14.02 9.28
N ARG A 130 14.71 15.32 9.46
CA ARG A 130 13.43 15.86 9.95
C ARG A 130 12.27 15.52 9.01
N MET A 131 12.45 15.66 7.70
CA MET A 131 11.43 15.31 6.69
C MET A 131 11.07 13.83 6.76
N LEU A 132 12.07 12.94 6.77
CA LEU A 132 11.84 11.49 6.82
C LEU A 132 11.20 11.05 8.15
N ASP A 133 11.62 11.63 9.27
CA ASP A 133 11.01 11.38 10.58
C ASP A 133 9.54 11.81 10.63
N ASN A 134 9.18 12.92 10.00
CA ASN A 134 7.79 13.38 9.96
C ASN A 134 6.88 12.39 9.20
N GLU A 135 7.35 11.84 8.07
CA GLU A 135 6.61 10.81 7.34
C GLU A 135 6.49 9.51 8.16
N ARG A 136 7.57 9.06 8.79
CA ARG A 136 7.56 7.89 9.70
C ARG A 136 6.63 8.07 10.89
N ARG A 137 6.66 9.23 11.54
CA ARG A 137 5.79 9.56 12.69
C ARG A 137 4.32 9.55 12.30
N THR A 138 3.97 10.05 11.11
CA THR A 138 2.59 10.07 10.61
C THR A 138 2.06 8.64 10.44
N MET A 139 2.82 7.78 9.77
CA MET A 139 2.51 6.36 9.63
C MET A 139 2.38 5.67 10.99
N ALA A 140 3.40 5.81 11.85
CA ALA A 140 3.45 5.18 13.16
C ALA A 140 2.29 5.63 14.07
N LYS A 141 1.90 6.90 14.00
CA LYS A 141 0.76 7.44 14.76
C LYS A 141 -0.56 6.80 14.33
N ASN A 142 -0.77 6.59 13.03
CA ASN A 142 -1.99 5.92 12.54
C ASN A 142 -1.98 4.44 12.91
N GLN A 143 -0.85 3.75 12.72
CA GLN A 143 -0.68 2.35 13.10
C GLN A 143 -0.91 2.12 14.60
N ALA A 144 -0.28 2.92 15.46
CA ALA A 144 -0.42 2.83 16.91
C ALA A 144 -1.87 3.06 17.38
N LYS A 145 -2.60 3.98 16.73
CA LYS A 145 -4.02 4.18 16.99
C LYS A 145 -4.85 2.95 16.62
N LEU A 146 -4.60 2.35 15.45
CA LEU A 146 -5.31 1.14 15.03
C LEU A 146 -5.04 -0.02 15.98
N VAL A 147 -3.78 -0.25 16.34
CA VAL A 147 -3.39 -1.30 17.31
C VAL A 147 -4.11 -1.10 18.64
N ARG A 148 -4.16 0.14 19.14
CA ARG A 148 -4.86 0.48 20.39
C ARG A 148 -6.36 0.22 20.32
N ASP A 149 -7.03 0.65 19.25
CA ASP A 149 -8.46 0.43 19.05
C ASP A 149 -8.78 -1.08 18.97
N ILE A 150 -7.99 -1.83 18.22
CA ILE A 150 -8.12 -3.29 18.08
C ILE A 150 -7.93 -3.98 19.44
N ALA A 151 -6.94 -3.57 20.24
CA ALA A 151 -6.72 -4.13 21.57
C ALA A 151 -7.91 -3.90 22.52
N ARG A 152 -8.51 -2.71 22.49
CA ARG A 152 -9.71 -2.39 23.27
C ARG A 152 -10.91 -3.23 22.85
N LEU A 153 -11.15 -3.35 21.54
CA LEU A 153 -12.19 -4.22 21.02
C LEU A 153 -11.95 -5.69 21.41
N ARG A 154 -10.72 -6.19 21.29
CA ARG A 154 -10.33 -7.55 21.70
C ARG A 154 -10.61 -7.81 23.18
N LYS A 155 -10.31 -6.84 24.05
CA LYS A 155 -10.60 -6.93 25.49
C LYS A 155 -12.11 -7.02 25.76
N ARG A 156 -12.92 -6.22 25.06
CA ARG A 156 -14.37 -6.14 25.25
C ARG A 156 -15.13 -7.33 24.66
N TYR A 157 -14.83 -7.72 23.42
CA TYR A 157 -15.59 -8.72 22.67
C TYR A 157 -14.91 -10.09 22.69
N ARG A 158 -15.68 -11.18 22.86
CA ARG A 158 -15.10 -12.55 22.83
C ARG A 158 -14.75 -13.00 21.42
N ARG A 159 -15.49 -12.49 20.43
CA ARG A 159 -15.31 -12.79 19.01
C ARG A 159 -15.52 -11.52 18.22
N ILE A 160 -14.62 -11.24 17.30
CA ILE A 160 -14.73 -10.14 16.33
C ILE A 160 -14.77 -10.77 14.95
N LEU A 161 -15.72 -10.34 14.12
CA LEU A 161 -15.72 -10.66 12.70
C LEU A 161 -15.01 -9.54 11.94
N ALA A 162 -13.78 -9.81 11.47
CA ALA A 162 -12.98 -8.88 10.71
C ALA A 162 -13.22 -9.05 9.21
N ILE A 163 -13.66 -7.99 8.54
CA ILE A 163 -13.93 -7.94 7.09
C ILE A 163 -12.99 -6.93 6.44
N ARG A 164 -12.40 -7.30 5.30
CA ARG A 164 -11.58 -6.40 4.48
C ARG A 164 -12.17 -6.33 3.07
N LEU A 165 -12.52 -5.12 2.66
CA LEU A 165 -13.06 -4.81 1.34
C LEU A 165 -12.19 -3.78 0.66
N ASP A 166 -11.96 -3.97 -0.63
CA ASP A 166 -11.42 -2.92 -1.49
C ASP A 166 -12.56 -2.44 -2.39
N LEU A 167 -12.85 -1.14 -2.35
CA LEU A 167 -13.94 -0.50 -3.09
C LEU A 167 -13.32 0.32 -4.22
N LEU A 168 -13.68 0.01 -5.46
CA LEU A 168 -13.09 0.56 -6.69
C LEU A 168 -14.21 1.00 -7.66
N TYR A 169 -13.83 1.54 -8.83
CA TYR A 169 -14.74 1.86 -9.93
C TYR A 169 -14.38 1.09 -11.21
N ARG A 170 -15.37 0.78 -12.05
CA ARG A 170 -15.20 -0.04 -13.27
C ARG A 170 -14.38 0.66 -14.34
N SER A 171 -14.50 1.98 -14.46
CA SER A 171 -13.67 2.82 -15.33
C SER A 171 -12.17 2.63 -15.11
N ASP A 172 -11.81 2.03 -13.97
CA ASP A 172 -10.44 1.83 -13.56
C ASP A 172 -9.86 0.48 -14.05
N PHE A 173 -10.64 -0.32 -14.77
CA PHE A 173 -10.27 -1.66 -15.26
C PHE A 173 -10.15 -1.80 -16.79
N ASP A 174 -10.53 -0.80 -17.59
CA ASP A 174 -10.48 -0.88 -19.07
C ASP A 174 -9.04 -0.88 -19.64
N GLY A 175 -8.03 -0.74 -18.78
CA GLY A 175 -6.61 -0.76 -19.13
C GLY A 175 -5.92 -2.09 -18.83
N TYR A 176 -6.40 -3.24 -19.34
CA TYR A 176 -5.64 -4.51 -19.22
C TYR A 176 -4.32 -4.52 -20.05
N ARG A 177 -3.98 -3.41 -20.70
CA ARG A 177 -2.75 -3.22 -21.50
C ARG A 177 -2.05 -1.86 -21.32
N GLY A 178 -2.49 -1.03 -20.38
CA GLY A 178 -1.96 0.30 -20.20
C GLY A 178 -2.53 0.92 -18.94
N ALA A 179 -1.77 1.84 -18.34
CA ALA A 179 -2.15 2.55 -17.14
C ALA A 179 -3.58 3.14 -17.16
N PHE A 180 -4.09 3.49 -15.98
CA PHE A 180 -5.37 4.17 -15.80
C PHE A 180 -5.53 5.32 -16.81
N ASN A 181 -6.37 5.11 -17.82
CA ASN A 181 -6.70 6.05 -18.89
C ASN A 181 -8.18 6.46 -18.84
N GLY A 182 -8.86 6.17 -17.73
CA GLY A 182 -10.24 6.59 -17.49
C GLY A 182 -10.32 8.08 -17.23
N GLU A 183 -11.44 8.71 -17.58
CA GLU A 183 -11.73 10.10 -17.21
C GLU A 183 -11.49 10.29 -15.70
N LYS A 184 -10.79 11.38 -15.33
CA LYS A 184 -10.52 11.70 -13.91
C LYS A 184 -11.85 11.71 -13.15
N LYS A 185 -12.03 10.75 -12.25
CA LYS A 185 -13.21 10.68 -11.38
C LYS A 185 -13.18 11.85 -10.38
N ASP A 186 -14.32 12.51 -10.20
CA ASP A 186 -14.50 13.57 -9.19
C ASP A 186 -14.22 13.03 -7.77
N TYR A 187 -13.17 13.54 -7.11
CA TYR A 187 -12.85 13.18 -5.73
C TYR A 187 -13.93 13.58 -4.73
N GLY A 188 -14.72 14.61 -5.03
CA GLY A 188 -15.93 14.95 -4.31
C GLY A 188 -16.92 13.79 -4.34
N MET A 189 -17.19 13.22 -5.51
CA MET A 189 -18.04 12.03 -5.68
C MET A 189 -17.46 10.84 -4.92
N ILE A 190 -16.17 10.56 -5.06
CA ILE A 190 -15.52 9.43 -4.36
C ILE A 190 -15.69 9.56 -2.85
N ALA A 191 -15.47 10.76 -2.30
CA ALA A 191 -15.67 11.03 -0.88
C ALA A 191 -17.14 10.86 -0.48
N ARG A 192 -18.11 11.37 -1.26
CA ARG A 192 -19.55 11.20 -0.99
C ARG A 192 -19.95 9.73 -0.96
N ASN A 193 -19.48 8.94 -1.92
CA ASN A 193 -19.74 7.51 -2.02
C ASN A 193 -19.15 6.75 -0.83
N ARG A 194 -17.89 7.04 -0.47
CA ARG A 194 -17.25 6.47 0.71
C ARG A 194 -18.04 6.78 1.98
N GLU A 195 -18.42 8.05 2.20
CA GLU A 195 -19.21 8.41 3.38
C GLU A 195 -20.59 7.75 3.40
N ALA A 196 -21.24 7.56 2.24
CA ALA A 196 -22.47 6.78 2.14
C ALA A 196 -22.27 5.33 2.57
N PHE A 197 -21.15 4.70 2.14
CA PHE A 197 -20.79 3.34 2.54
C PHE A 197 -20.55 3.25 4.05
N LEU A 198 -19.76 4.17 4.63
CA LEU A 198 -19.48 4.21 6.06
C LEU A 198 -20.74 4.50 6.91
N ARG A 199 -21.73 5.22 6.36
CA ARG A 199 -23.06 5.37 6.99
C ARG A 199 -23.84 4.06 6.94
N TYR A 200 -23.85 3.36 5.80
CA TYR A 200 -24.49 2.06 5.66
C TYR A 200 -23.92 1.02 6.65
N LEU A 201 -22.60 0.97 6.85
CA LEU A 201 -22.00 0.07 7.84
C LEU A 201 -22.54 0.29 9.26
N ARG A 202 -22.83 1.56 9.61
CA ARG A 202 -23.30 1.94 10.96
C ARG A 202 -24.80 1.85 11.16
N ARG A 203 -25.58 2.15 10.12
CA ARG A 203 -27.04 2.35 10.22
C ARG A 203 -27.87 1.39 9.36
N GLY A 204 -27.22 0.66 8.45
CA GLY A 204 -27.87 -0.34 7.60
C GLY A 204 -28.08 -1.67 8.31
N GLY A 205 -28.27 -2.74 7.53
CA GLY A 205 -28.59 -4.08 8.04
C GLY A 205 -27.56 -4.68 9.00
N PHE A 206 -26.35 -4.15 9.07
CA PHE A 206 -25.29 -4.59 9.98
C PHE A 206 -25.09 -3.69 11.21
N GLY A 207 -25.86 -2.61 11.35
CA GLY A 207 -25.68 -1.60 12.40
C GLY A 207 -25.70 -2.18 13.82
N ASN A 208 -26.58 -3.14 14.09
CA ASN A 208 -26.67 -3.80 15.40
C ASN A 208 -25.45 -4.67 15.75
N ALA A 209 -24.63 -5.05 14.76
CA ALA A 209 -23.39 -5.79 14.95
C ALA A 209 -22.15 -4.92 14.73
N PHE A 210 -22.29 -3.69 14.25
CA PHE A 210 -21.17 -2.82 13.93
C PHE A 210 -20.36 -2.46 15.19
N LEU A 211 -19.05 -2.67 15.15
CA LEU A 211 -18.14 -2.27 16.22
C LEU A 211 -17.27 -1.11 15.79
N TRP A 212 -16.58 -1.23 14.67
CA TRP A 212 -15.55 -0.28 14.29
C TRP A 212 -15.15 -0.42 12.81
N TYR A 213 -14.61 0.65 12.22
CA TYR A 213 -13.91 0.57 10.93
C TYR A 213 -12.65 1.43 10.91
N ALA A 214 -11.73 1.10 10.01
CA ALA A 214 -10.75 2.01 9.44
C ALA A 214 -10.81 1.95 7.91
N TRP A 215 -10.45 3.05 7.26
CA TRP A 215 -10.36 3.13 5.81
C TRP A 215 -9.17 3.96 5.35
N LYS A 216 -8.73 3.66 4.14
CA LYS A 216 -7.67 4.34 3.43
C LYS A 216 -8.10 4.59 2.00
N GLN A 217 -8.03 5.84 1.55
CA GLN A 217 -8.20 6.20 0.14
C GLN A 217 -6.83 6.17 -0.52
N GLU A 218 -6.73 5.47 -1.64
CA GLU A 218 -5.57 5.41 -2.51
C GLU A 218 -5.99 5.76 -3.94
N THR A 219 -5.01 6.15 -4.75
CA THR A 219 -5.17 6.27 -6.21
C THR A 219 -3.99 5.55 -6.83
N GLY A 220 -4.24 4.36 -7.38
CA GLY A 220 -3.20 3.54 -7.98
C GLY A 220 -3.15 3.74 -9.49
N VAL A 221 -1.96 3.67 -10.07
CA VAL A 221 -1.76 3.77 -11.54
C VAL A 221 -2.57 2.75 -12.32
N GLU A 222 -2.76 1.54 -11.79
CA GLU A 222 -3.47 0.46 -12.48
C GLU A 222 -4.93 0.31 -12.05
N LYS A 223 -5.28 0.82 -10.86
CA LYS A 223 -6.57 0.57 -10.22
C LYS A 223 -7.42 1.82 -10.06
N GLY A 224 -6.93 2.96 -10.53
CA GLY A 224 -7.54 4.25 -10.29
C GLY A 224 -7.79 4.52 -8.80
N PRO A 225 -8.73 5.41 -8.48
CA PRO A 225 -9.13 5.71 -7.11
C PRO A 225 -9.85 4.53 -6.43
N HIS A 226 -9.31 4.06 -5.31
CA HIS A 226 -9.91 2.96 -4.55
C HIS A 226 -9.81 3.18 -3.04
N THR A 227 -10.74 2.59 -2.30
CA THR A 227 -10.79 2.66 -0.83
C THR A 227 -10.61 1.27 -0.23
N HIS A 228 -9.55 1.09 0.55
CA HIS A 228 -9.42 -0.05 1.45
C HIS A 228 -10.24 0.20 2.70
N VAL A 229 -11.06 -0.76 3.12
CA VAL A 229 -11.87 -0.67 4.35
C VAL A 229 -11.66 -1.94 5.19
N LEU A 230 -11.23 -1.75 6.43
CA LEU A 230 -11.21 -2.78 7.47
C LEU A 230 -12.40 -2.56 8.40
N ILE A 231 -13.24 -3.57 8.57
CA ILE A 231 -14.53 -3.48 9.29
C ILE A 231 -14.58 -4.56 10.34
N PHE A 232 -14.88 -4.18 11.59
CA PHE A 232 -15.07 -5.10 12.70
C PHE A 232 -16.53 -5.13 13.12
N LEU A 233 -17.08 -6.34 13.20
CA LEU A 233 -18.44 -6.62 13.66
C LEU A 233 -18.40 -7.56 14.88
N ASP A 234 -19.48 -7.59 15.65
CA ASP A 234 -19.66 -8.53 16.76
C ASP A 234 -19.77 -9.96 16.21
N GLY A 235 -18.69 -10.73 16.37
CA GLY A 235 -18.59 -12.10 15.88
C GLY A 235 -19.49 -13.09 16.62
N LYS A 236 -20.17 -12.68 17.71
CA LYS A 236 -21.26 -13.46 18.30
C LYS A 236 -22.54 -13.39 17.48
N LYS A 237 -22.82 -12.23 16.85
CA LYS A 237 -24.03 -11.98 16.07
C LYS A 237 -23.89 -12.44 14.62
N LEU A 238 -22.68 -12.34 14.06
CA LEU A 238 -22.40 -12.69 12.66
C LEU A 238 -21.24 -13.69 12.59
N ARG A 239 -21.37 -14.73 11.75
CA ARG A 239 -20.38 -15.82 11.64
C ARG A 239 -19.72 -15.97 10.29
N ASN A 240 -20.46 -15.79 9.19
CA ASN A 240 -19.95 -15.99 7.84
C ASN A 240 -19.39 -14.68 7.27
N ASP A 241 -18.09 -14.46 7.41
CA ASP A 241 -17.44 -13.23 6.95
C ASP A 241 -17.50 -13.05 5.44
N SER A 242 -17.34 -14.13 4.66
CA SER A 242 -17.38 -14.05 3.19
C SER A 242 -18.74 -13.57 2.68
N SER A 243 -19.84 -14.12 3.22
CA SER A 243 -21.20 -13.72 2.83
C SER A 243 -21.54 -12.31 3.32
N VAL A 244 -21.12 -11.92 4.53
CA VAL A 244 -21.33 -10.55 5.02
C VAL A 244 -20.58 -9.55 4.14
N ALA A 245 -19.31 -9.83 3.81
CA ALA A 245 -18.51 -9.01 2.92
C ALA A 245 -19.13 -8.90 1.52
N TYR A 246 -19.71 -9.99 1.00
CA TYR A 246 -20.44 -10.00 -0.27
C TYR A 246 -21.65 -9.05 -0.24
N VAL A 247 -22.49 -9.11 0.80
CA VAL A 247 -23.65 -8.21 0.92
C VAL A 247 -23.23 -6.75 1.00
N MET A 248 -22.20 -6.43 1.79
CA MET A 248 -21.63 -5.08 1.85
C MET A 248 -21.10 -4.63 0.48
N GLY A 249 -20.37 -5.49 -0.22
CA GLY A 249 -19.91 -5.24 -1.57
C GLY A 249 -21.06 -5.00 -2.56
N ARG A 250 -22.20 -5.70 -2.43
CA ARG A 250 -23.36 -5.51 -3.32
C ARG A 250 -23.96 -4.15 -3.10
N TYR A 251 -24.04 -3.72 -1.84
CA TYR A 251 -24.53 -2.39 -1.51
C TYR A 251 -23.66 -1.28 -2.12
N TRP A 252 -22.33 -1.45 -2.10
CA TRP A 252 -21.41 -0.54 -2.81
C TRP A 252 -21.71 -0.49 -4.31
N VAL A 253 -21.76 -1.65 -4.96
CA VAL A 253 -21.93 -1.77 -6.41
C VAL A 253 -23.31 -1.29 -6.86
N ASP A 254 -24.38 -1.83 -6.28
CA ASP A 254 -25.73 -1.65 -6.82
C ASP A 254 -26.40 -0.36 -6.33
N VAL A 255 -26.17 0.03 -5.08
CA VAL A 255 -26.90 1.13 -4.43
C VAL A 255 -26.11 2.42 -4.44
N ILE A 256 -24.86 2.39 -3.96
CA ILE A 256 -24.06 3.61 -3.82
C ILE A 256 -23.56 4.08 -5.17
N THR A 257 -22.97 3.18 -5.95
CA THR A 257 -22.32 3.51 -7.22
C THR A 257 -23.19 3.19 -8.44
N LYS A 258 -24.39 2.63 -8.24
CA LYS A 258 -25.38 2.35 -9.30
C LYS A 258 -24.81 1.59 -10.50
N GLY A 259 -23.96 0.61 -10.20
CA GLY A 259 -23.30 -0.25 -11.18
C GLY A 259 -21.93 0.24 -11.65
N GLU A 260 -21.50 1.45 -11.31
CA GLU A 260 -20.16 1.95 -11.65
C GLU A 260 -19.06 1.38 -10.75
N GLY A 261 -19.41 0.94 -9.56
CA GLY A 261 -18.45 0.43 -8.58
C GLY A 261 -18.08 -1.03 -8.81
N VAL A 262 -16.94 -1.40 -8.26
CA VAL A 262 -16.47 -2.77 -8.06
C VAL A 262 -16.11 -2.94 -6.59
N ALA A 263 -16.39 -4.11 -6.01
CA ALA A 263 -15.97 -4.44 -4.66
C ALA A 263 -15.19 -5.75 -4.69
N PHE A 264 -13.98 -5.74 -4.12
CA PHE A 264 -13.14 -6.91 -3.99
C PHE A 264 -13.26 -7.49 -2.57
N ASN A 265 -13.79 -8.72 -2.49
CA ASN A 265 -14.02 -9.40 -1.23
C ASN A 265 -12.77 -10.18 -0.79
N CYS A 266 -12.01 -9.65 0.17
CA CYS A 266 -10.78 -10.30 0.63
C CYS A 266 -11.05 -11.49 1.56
N ASN A 267 -12.25 -11.56 2.12
CA ASN A 267 -12.65 -12.68 2.97
C ASN A 267 -12.99 -13.93 2.13
N ALA A 268 -13.33 -13.76 0.85
CA ALA A 268 -13.52 -14.84 -0.10
C ALA A 268 -12.21 -15.60 -0.33
N ARG A 269 -12.26 -16.95 -0.28
CA ARG A 269 -11.10 -17.85 -0.49
C ARG A 269 -9.84 -17.48 0.32
N LYS A 270 -9.98 -16.80 1.46
CA LYS A 270 -8.86 -16.29 2.29
C LYS A 270 -7.86 -17.38 2.72
N ARG A 271 -8.32 -18.63 2.89
CA ARG A 271 -7.48 -19.78 3.25
C ARG A 271 -6.56 -20.22 2.11
N GLU A 272 -6.97 -20.00 0.88
CA GLU A 272 -6.23 -20.38 -0.32
C GLU A 272 -5.31 -19.24 -0.76
N ARG A 273 -5.75 -17.98 -0.58
CA ARG A 273 -5.01 -16.78 -1.02
C ARG A 273 -3.93 -16.32 -0.05
N TYR A 274 -4.06 -16.59 1.25
CA TYR A 274 -3.15 -16.05 2.25
C TYR A 274 -2.39 -17.15 2.99
N ARG A 275 -1.06 -17.08 2.96
CA ARG A 275 -0.17 -17.93 3.76
C ARG A 275 -0.48 -17.81 5.27
N ARG A 276 -0.85 -16.61 5.73
CA ARG A 276 -1.30 -16.32 7.10
C ARG A 276 -2.65 -15.61 7.01
N VAL A 277 -3.71 -16.26 7.47
CA VAL A 277 -5.04 -15.64 7.51
C VAL A 277 -5.13 -14.68 8.68
N ALA A 278 -5.50 -13.44 8.39
CA ALA A 278 -5.50 -12.32 9.34
C ALA A 278 -6.87 -11.64 9.50
N ILE A 279 -7.89 -12.19 8.83
CA ILE A 279 -9.28 -11.67 8.77
C ILE A 279 -10.28 -12.82 8.91
N GLY A 280 -11.55 -12.48 9.16
CA GLY A 280 -12.61 -13.43 9.47
C GLY A 280 -12.89 -13.50 10.96
N GLN A 281 -13.21 -14.69 11.47
CA GLN A 281 -13.53 -14.88 12.90
C GLN A 281 -12.28 -14.83 13.77
N LEU A 282 -12.12 -13.74 14.52
CA LEU A 282 -11.04 -13.51 15.48
C LEU A 282 -11.54 -13.84 16.89
N LYS A 283 -10.98 -14.88 17.52
CA LYS A 283 -11.27 -15.21 18.92
C LYS A 283 -10.34 -14.43 19.84
N ARG A 284 -10.86 -13.98 21.00
CA ARG A 284 -10.10 -13.17 21.96
C ARG A 284 -8.74 -13.77 22.35
N ASP A 285 -8.65 -15.08 22.46
CA ASP A 285 -7.47 -15.85 22.87
C ASP A 285 -6.54 -16.25 21.71
N ASP A 286 -6.82 -15.81 20.48
CA ASP A 286 -6.02 -16.16 19.30
C ASP A 286 -4.93 -15.13 19.02
N ASP A 287 -3.88 -15.14 19.83
CA ASP A 287 -2.73 -14.22 19.67
C ASP A 287 -2.08 -14.30 18.29
N LYS A 288 -2.00 -15.49 17.70
CA LYS A 288 -1.37 -15.70 16.39
C LYS A 288 -2.12 -14.95 15.29
N THR A 289 -3.45 -15.01 15.29
CA THR A 289 -4.25 -14.32 14.29
C THR A 289 -4.26 -12.81 14.52
N TYR A 290 -4.28 -12.33 15.77
CA TYR A 290 -4.13 -10.89 16.04
C TYR A 290 -2.75 -10.35 15.63
N GLN A 291 -1.67 -11.12 15.86
CA GLN A 291 -0.35 -10.75 15.36
C GLN A 291 -0.36 -10.68 13.82
N ALA A 292 -0.97 -11.66 13.13
CA ALA A 292 -1.10 -11.63 11.68
C ALA A 292 -1.93 -10.43 11.18
N LEU A 293 -3.01 -10.07 11.88
CA LEU A 293 -3.80 -8.87 11.61
C LEU A 293 -2.95 -7.60 11.73
N HIS A 294 -2.13 -7.49 12.78
CA HIS A 294 -1.23 -6.35 12.96
C HIS A 294 -0.16 -6.30 11.86
N ASP A 295 0.55 -7.40 11.64
CA ASP A 295 1.66 -7.49 10.69
C ASP A 295 1.21 -7.24 9.25
N LEU A 296 0.08 -7.81 8.84
CA LEU A 296 -0.32 -7.90 7.44
C LEU A 296 -1.38 -6.87 7.06
N VAL A 297 -2.42 -6.69 7.87
CA VAL A 297 -3.58 -5.86 7.49
C VAL A 297 -3.42 -4.43 7.99
N VAL A 298 -3.09 -4.27 9.28
CA VAL A 298 -2.91 -2.96 9.89
C VAL A 298 -1.68 -2.26 9.30
N THR A 299 -0.55 -2.97 9.17
CA THR A 299 0.62 -2.42 8.49
C THR A 299 0.26 -2.01 7.06
N TYR A 300 -0.42 -2.87 6.29
CA TYR A 300 -0.76 -2.57 4.90
C TYR A 300 -1.60 -1.30 4.77
N ILE A 301 -2.71 -1.18 5.52
CA ILE A 301 -3.62 -0.02 5.41
C ILE A 301 -2.99 1.30 5.88
N THR A 302 -1.87 1.26 6.62
CA THR A 302 -1.14 2.45 7.08
C THR A 302 0.16 2.72 6.33
N LYS A 303 0.79 1.71 5.70
CA LYS A 303 2.15 1.80 5.14
C LYS A 303 2.17 2.44 3.74
N THR A 304 1.09 2.44 2.98
CA THR A 304 1.09 3.07 1.64
C THR A 304 1.48 4.55 1.71
N ASP A 305 1.02 5.26 2.75
CA ASP A 305 1.38 6.67 3.02
C ASP A 305 2.87 6.90 3.21
N TYR A 306 3.64 5.86 3.56
CA TYR A 306 5.08 5.98 3.66
C TYR A 306 5.74 6.16 2.31
N TYR A 307 5.23 5.54 1.24
CA TYR A 307 5.90 5.55 -0.07
C TYR A 307 5.48 6.76 -0.91
N PHE A 308 4.17 6.95 -1.04
CA PHE A 308 3.56 8.07 -1.72
C PHE A 308 2.11 8.13 -1.29
N ARG A 309 1.56 9.34 -1.19
CA ARG A 309 0.17 9.56 -0.79
C ARG A 309 -0.51 10.48 -1.77
N TYR A 310 -1.74 10.15 -2.10
CA TYR A 310 -2.57 11.04 -2.91
C TYR A 310 -2.77 12.36 -2.17
N GLU A 311 -2.44 13.49 -2.80
CA GLU A 311 -2.74 14.80 -2.26
C GLU A 311 -4.21 15.09 -2.50
N VAL A 312 -5.04 14.79 -1.50
CA VAL A 312 -6.48 14.97 -1.64
C VAL A 312 -6.79 16.47 -1.77
N PRO A 313 -7.51 16.90 -2.83
CA PRO A 313 -7.99 18.27 -2.92
C PRO A 313 -8.87 18.63 -1.72
N ASP A 314 -8.78 19.90 -1.29
CA ASP A 314 -9.64 20.53 -0.28
C ASP A 314 -9.57 19.93 1.13
N SER A 315 -8.38 19.59 1.64
CA SER A 315 -8.15 19.14 3.04
C SER A 315 -8.91 17.86 3.45
N ARG A 316 -9.46 17.12 2.47
CA ARG A 316 -10.13 15.84 2.71
C ARG A 316 -9.12 14.80 3.19
N ARG A 317 -9.56 13.91 4.08
CA ARG A 317 -8.67 12.90 4.67
C ARG A 317 -8.42 11.77 3.68
N ALA A 318 -7.17 11.30 3.60
CA ALA A 318 -6.82 10.07 2.89
C ALA A 318 -6.94 8.82 3.79
N PHE A 319 -7.12 9.00 5.10
CA PHE A 319 -7.25 7.92 6.08
C PHE A 319 -8.24 8.32 7.18
N GLY A 320 -9.05 7.36 7.63
CA GLY A 320 -10.02 7.59 8.69
C GLY A 320 -10.35 6.33 9.46
N ARG A 321 -10.97 6.51 10.63
CA ARG A 321 -11.53 5.43 11.45
C ARG A 321 -12.75 5.92 12.19
N SER A 322 -13.62 5.01 12.59
CA SER A 322 -14.74 5.34 13.47
C SER A 322 -14.27 5.53 14.92
N ALA A 323 -15.12 6.14 15.73
CA ALA A 323 -15.01 6.00 17.18
C ALA A 323 -15.22 4.52 17.58
N LEU A 324 -14.71 4.16 18.76
CA LEU A 324 -15.02 2.88 19.38
C LEU A 324 -16.45 2.90 19.95
N PRO A 325 -17.09 1.73 20.11
CA PRO A 325 -18.34 1.62 20.86
C PRO A 325 -18.16 2.12 22.31
N LEU A 326 -19.23 2.63 22.91
CA LEU A 326 -19.22 3.05 24.32
C LEU A 326 -18.80 1.86 25.21
N GLY A 327 -17.89 2.13 26.16
CA GLY A 327 -17.37 1.12 27.09
C GLY A 327 -16.22 0.26 26.56
N CYS A 328 -15.48 0.71 25.54
CA CYS A 328 -14.26 0.07 25.02
C CYS A 328 -12.96 0.74 25.48
#